data_AF-A0A3L6TUS2-F1
#
_entry.id   AF-A0A3L6TUS2-F1
#
_cell.length_a   1.000
_cell.length_b   1.000
_cell.length_c   1.000
_cell.angle_alpha   90.00
_cell.angle_beta   90.00
_cell.angle_gamma   90.00
#
_symmetry.space_group_name_H-M   'P 1'
#
loop_
_entity.id
_entity.type
_entity.pdbx_description
1 polymer ?
#
loop_
_entity_poly.entity_id
_entity_poly.type
_entity_poly.pdbx_seq_one_letter_code
_entity_poly.pdbx_strand_id
1 'polypeptide(L)'
;MACPAATTARIGSLWRSEGIAGVHARSASPRGPARDTRARASELQQAPRPPVAAAVPTHKVTVHDRQRGVVHEFVVPEDQYILHTAEAQDIRLPFACRHGCCTSCAVRIKSGQIRQPEALGISAELKDQGYALLCVGFPSGDVEVETQDEDEASTYIGSNLGDILHEGLWWERDDYALELAMGDE
;
A
#
# COMPACT_ATOMS: atom_id res chain seq x y z
N MET A 1 -4.29 40.18 -31.65
CA MET A 1 -5.48 40.86 -32.21
C MET A 1 -6.45 39.77 -32.65
N ALA A 2 -7.70 39.67 -32.24
CA ALA A 2 -8.55 40.37 -31.29
C ALA A 2 -9.73 39.42 -31.03
N CYS A 3 -10.24 39.37 -29.79
CA CYS A 3 -11.53 38.77 -29.46
C CYS A 3 -12.68 39.54 -30.15
N PRO A 4 -13.82 38.91 -30.44
CA PRO A 4 -15.09 39.62 -30.52
C PRO A 4 -15.86 39.52 -29.21
N ALA A 5 -16.31 40.69 -28.78
CA ALA A 5 -17.20 40.99 -27.66
C ALA A 5 -18.66 40.60 -28.01
N ALA A 6 -19.43 40.07 -27.05
CA ALA A 6 -20.41 40.76 -26.18
C ALA A 6 -21.76 41.11 -26.83
N THR A 7 -22.85 40.74 -26.16
CA THR A 7 -24.20 41.37 -26.19
C THR A 7 -24.93 40.91 -24.90
N THR A 8 -25.13 41.76 -23.88
CA THR A 8 -26.28 42.69 -23.64
C THR A 8 -27.61 41.93 -23.46
N ALA A 9 -28.54 42.15 -22.52
CA ALA A 9 -28.63 42.88 -21.25
C ALA A 9 -30.03 42.62 -20.64
N ARG A 10 -30.15 42.76 -19.31
CA ARG A 10 -31.37 43.08 -18.51
C ARG A 10 -32.52 42.04 -18.60
N ILE A 11 -33.55 41.97 -17.76
CA ILE A 11 -34.28 42.88 -16.87
C ILE A 11 -34.98 41.97 -15.84
N GLY A 12 -35.27 42.45 -14.62
CA GLY A 12 -36.45 41.92 -13.90
C GLY A 12 -36.41 41.95 -12.39
N SER A 13 -36.49 43.17 -11.85
CA SER A 13 -37.00 43.50 -10.52
C SER A 13 -38.35 42.84 -10.19
N LEU A 14 -38.48 42.33 -8.97
CA LEU A 14 -39.69 42.30 -8.11
C LEU A 14 -39.11 41.86 -6.75
N TRP A 15 -39.21 42.58 -5.64
CA TRP A 15 -40.41 42.67 -4.81
C TRP A 15 -40.30 43.91 -3.92
N ARG A 16 -41.45 44.55 -3.70
CA ARG A 16 -41.66 45.81 -3.01
C ARG A 16 -42.39 45.51 -1.69
N SER A 17 -42.02 46.26 -0.64
CA SER A 17 -42.80 46.71 0.55
C SER A 17 -43.39 45.61 1.44
N GLU A 18 -43.41 45.69 2.78
CA GLU A 18 -43.85 46.74 3.72
C GLU A 18 -43.12 46.49 5.07
N GLY A 19 -42.96 47.37 6.07
CA GLY A 19 -43.48 48.69 6.39
C GLY A 19 -43.02 49.12 7.80
N ILE A 20 -43.17 50.42 8.04
CA ILE A 20 -43.41 51.16 9.29
C ILE A 20 -42.37 51.26 10.42
N ALA A 21 -42.35 52.46 10.99
CA ALA A 21 -41.34 53.07 11.85
C ALA A 21 -41.67 53.03 13.35
N GLY A 22 -40.64 53.12 14.19
CA GLY A 22 -40.71 53.38 15.64
C GLY A 22 -39.30 53.49 16.23
N VAL A 23 -38.73 54.69 16.32
CA VAL A 23 -38.61 55.53 17.54
C VAL A 23 -37.62 54.99 18.60
N HIS A 24 -36.50 55.71 18.69
CA HIS A 24 -35.60 55.99 19.82
C HIS A 24 -35.35 54.93 20.92
N ALA A 25 -34.08 54.53 21.06
CA ALA A 25 -33.30 54.84 22.25
C ALA A 25 -31.81 54.52 22.03
N ARG A 26 -30.95 55.47 22.40
CA ARG A 26 -29.50 55.30 22.45
C ARG A 26 -29.17 54.48 23.70
N SER A 27 -28.46 53.37 23.54
CA SER A 27 -27.70 52.78 24.64
C SER A 27 -26.29 52.51 24.14
N ALA A 28 -25.33 53.17 24.79
CA ALA A 28 -23.92 53.05 24.51
C ALA A 28 -23.45 51.64 24.93
N SER A 29 -22.96 50.86 23.97
CA SER A 29 -22.22 49.63 24.26
C SER A 29 -20.80 50.00 24.72
N PRO A 30 -20.29 49.47 25.84
CA PRO A 30 -18.89 49.69 26.21
C PRO A 30 -17.99 49.02 25.17
N ARG A 31 -17.01 49.79 24.69
CA ARG A 31 -15.92 49.31 23.83
C ARG A 31 -15.10 48.29 24.62
N GLY A 32 -15.20 47.02 24.27
CA GLY A 32 -14.21 46.02 24.65
C GLY A 32 -12.84 46.39 24.06
N PRO A 33 -11.72 46.03 24.71
CA PRO A 33 -10.40 46.37 24.21
C PRO A 33 -10.16 45.73 22.85
N ALA A 34 -9.61 46.51 21.92
CA ALA A 34 -9.16 46.01 20.63
C ALA A 34 -8.12 44.91 20.86
N ARG A 35 -8.47 43.67 20.48
CA ARG A 35 -7.53 42.56 20.49
C ARG A 35 -6.44 42.88 19.46
N ASP A 36 -5.26 43.19 19.97
CA ASP A 36 -4.06 43.43 19.18
C ASP A 36 -3.74 42.17 18.34
N THR A 37 -4.08 42.21 17.05
CA THR A 37 -3.86 41.12 16.11
C THR A 37 -2.41 41.04 15.63
N ARG A 38 -1.51 41.91 16.11
CA ARG A 38 -0.15 42.01 15.61
C ARG A 38 0.82 40.98 16.19
N ALA A 39 0.43 40.25 17.25
CA ALA A 39 1.28 39.28 17.93
C ALA A 39 1.22 37.85 17.36
N ARG A 40 0.44 37.56 16.29
CA ARG A 40 0.29 36.19 15.75
C ARG A 40 1.04 35.90 14.45
N ALA A 41 1.84 36.82 13.95
CA ALA A 41 2.54 36.64 12.66
C ALA A 41 3.97 36.10 12.80
N SER A 42 4.57 36.07 14.00
CA SER A 42 5.98 35.68 14.17
C SER A 42 6.20 34.23 14.62
N GLU A 43 5.14 33.47 14.89
CA GLU A 43 5.21 32.10 15.41
C GLU A 43 4.98 31.04 14.31
N LEU A 44 5.13 31.45 13.04
CA LEU A 44 5.13 30.56 11.87
C LEU A 44 6.56 30.27 11.37
N GLN A 45 7.58 30.64 12.13
CA GLN A 45 8.96 30.39 11.77
C GLN A 45 9.42 29.02 12.30
N GLN A 46 9.24 28.04 11.41
CA GLN A 46 10.06 26.84 11.25
C GLN A 46 9.81 25.73 12.28
N ALA A 47 8.95 24.79 11.89
CA ALA A 47 9.01 23.44 12.43
C ALA A 47 10.42 22.87 12.25
N PRO A 48 10.98 22.15 13.24
CA PRO A 48 12.26 21.47 13.09
C PRO A 48 12.17 20.56 11.86
N ARG A 49 13.19 20.66 10.99
CA ARG A 49 13.36 19.72 9.87
C ARG A 49 13.31 18.31 10.48
N PRO A 50 12.56 17.35 9.88
CA PRO A 50 12.59 15.99 10.37
C PRO A 50 14.05 15.54 10.49
N PRO A 51 14.43 14.82 11.55
CA PRO A 51 15.80 14.34 11.68
C PRO A 51 16.13 13.59 10.39
N VAL A 52 17.29 13.90 9.80
CA VAL A 52 17.80 13.26 8.59
C VAL A 52 17.50 11.77 8.70
N ALA A 53 16.64 11.26 7.80
CA ALA A 53 16.18 9.88 7.83
C ALA A 53 17.40 9.00 8.11
N ALA A 54 17.36 8.23 9.21
CA ALA A 54 18.42 7.31 9.54
C ALA A 54 18.71 6.49 8.29
N ALA A 55 19.96 6.49 7.82
CA ALA A 55 20.33 5.80 6.60
C ALA A 55 20.03 4.31 6.80
N VAL A 56 18.97 3.82 6.17
CA VAL A 56 18.61 2.41 6.23
C VAL A 56 19.69 1.63 5.51
N PRO A 57 20.27 0.59 6.13
CA PRO A 57 21.26 -0.24 5.46
C PRO A 57 20.65 -0.86 4.20
N THR A 58 21.46 -0.95 3.15
CA THR A 58 21.07 -1.53 1.88
C THR A 58 21.96 -2.72 1.58
N HIS A 59 21.36 -3.78 1.05
CA HIS A 59 22.06 -5.02 0.75
C HIS A 59 21.95 -5.39 -0.71
N LYS A 60 22.96 -6.10 -1.22
CA LYS A 60 22.93 -6.65 -2.56
C LYS A 60 22.10 -7.93 -2.57
N VAL A 61 21.12 -7.99 -3.47
CA VAL A 61 20.31 -9.19 -3.70
C VAL A 61 20.58 -9.69 -5.11
N THR A 62 20.98 -10.95 -5.21
CA THR A 62 21.20 -11.67 -6.47
C THR A 62 20.12 -12.74 -6.62
N VAL A 63 19.29 -12.63 -7.67
CA VAL A 63 18.19 -13.55 -7.97
C VAL A 63 18.49 -14.30 -9.27
N HIS A 64 18.64 -15.61 -9.17
CA HIS A 64 18.74 -16.51 -10.32
C HIS A 64 17.34 -16.90 -10.78
N ASP A 65 16.87 -16.31 -11.88
CA ASP A 65 15.62 -16.67 -12.55
C ASP A 65 15.85 -17.90 -13.43
N ARG A 66 15.50 -19.08 -12.89
CA ARG A 66 15.64 -20.38 -13.56
C ARG A 66 14.74 -20.52 -14.79
N GLN A 67 13.57 -19.89 -14.79
CA GLN A 67 12.61 -19.97 -15.90
C GLN A 67 13.08 -19.17 -17.11
N ARG A 68 13.66 -17.99 -16.87
CA ARG A 68 14.19 -17.13 -17.94
C ARG A 68 15.67 -17.36 -18.22
N GLY A 69 16.38 -18.06 -17.34
CA GLY A 69 17.82 -18.27 -17.41
C GLY A 69 18.63 -16.97 -17.23
N VAL A 70 18.10 -16.01 -16.46
CA VAL A 70 18.69 -14.68 -16.25
C VAL A 70 19.04 -14.50 -14.78
N VAL A 71 20.14 -13.80 -14.50
CA VAL A 71 20.51 -13.40 -13.13
C VAL A 71 20.25 -11.91 -12.98
N HIS A 72 19.48 -11.56 -11.95
CA HIS A 72 19.18 -10.19 -11.59
C HIS A 72 19.99 -9.79 -10.36
N GLU A 73 20.72 -8.69 -10.44
CA GLU A 73 21.45 -8.12 -9.30
C GLU A 73 20.96 -6.71 -9.04
N PHE A 74 20.54 -6.44 -7.81
CA PHE A 74 20.01 -5.15 -7.41
C PHE A 74 20.22 -4.89 -5.93
N VAL A 75 20.06 -3.63 -5.53
CA VAL A 75 20.25 -3.19 -4.14
C VAL A 75 18.89 -3.00 -3.49
N VAL A 76 18.73 -3.55 -2.28
CA VAL A 76 17.47 -3.52 -1.53
C VAL A 76 17.71 -2.98 -0.12
N PRO A 77 16.96 -1.95 0.31
CA PRO A 77 16.94 -1.50 1.70
C PRO A 77 16.41 -2.57 2.67
N GLU A 78 16.99 -2.68 3.87
CA GLU A 78 16.54 -3.63 4.91
C GLU A 78 15.07 -3.45 5.32
N ASP A 79 14.51 -2.24 5.14
CA ASP A 79 13.14 -1.88 5.50
C ASP A 79 12.13 -2.03 4.36
N GLN A 80 12.56 -2.53 3.19
CA GLN A 80 11.69 -2.71 2.03
C GLN A 80 11.60 -4.17 1.58
N TYR A 81 10.47 -4.50 0.97
CA TYR A 81 10.28 -5.81 0.36
C TYR A 81 11.17 -5.96 -0.87
N ILE A 82 11.80 -7.13 -1.00
CA ILE A 82 12.70 -7.46 -2.10
C ILE A 82 11.97 -7.36 -3.45
N LEU A 83 10.78 -7.96 -3.57
CA LEU A 83 10.01 -7.90 -4.82
C LEU A 83 9.63 -6.46 -5.19
N HIS A 84 9.16 -5.66 -4.24
CA HIS A 84 8.76 -4.28 -4.51
C HIS A 84 9.94 -3.42 -5.00
N THR A 85 11.11 -3.61 -4.37
CA THR A 85 12.33 -2.92 -4.74
C THR A 85 12.85 -3.36 -6.12
N ALA A 86 12.71 -4.64 -6.46
CA ALA A 86 13.00 -5.15 -7.79
C ALA A 86 12.12 -4.48 -8.85
N GLU A 87 10.81 -4.40 -8.62
CA GLU A 87 9.86 -3.75 -9.54
C GLU A 87 10.16 -2.26 -9.74
N ALA A 88 10.53 -1.56 -8.67
CA ALA A 88 10.94 -0.16 -8.74
C ALA A 88 12.21 0.08 -9.56
N GLN A 89 13.01 -0.97 -9.77
CA GLN A 89 14.22 -0.98 -10.61
C GLN A 89 13.97 -1.65 -11.97
N ASP A 90 12.71 -1.77 -12.40
CA ASP A 90 12.28 -2.39 -13.67
C ASP A 90 12.66 -3.88 -13.81
N ILE A 91 12.92 -4.57 -12.70
CA ILE A 91 13.22 -6.00 -12.66
C ILE A 91 11.93 -6.79 -12.44
N ARG A 92 11.62 -7.71 -13.36
CA ARG A 92 10.38 -8.51 -13.33
C ARG A 92 10.61 -9.93 -12.84
N LEU A 93 10.35 -10.16 -11.56
CA LEU A 93 10.39 -11.49 -10.94
C LEU A 93 9.00 -12.15 -10.97
N PRO A 94 8.89 -13.48 -10.86
CA PRO A 94 7.60 -14.17 -10.80
C PRO A 94 6.83 -13.81 -9.51
N PHE A 95 5.54 -13.47 -9.65
CA PHE A 95 4.62 -13.20 -8.54
C PHE A 95 3.17 -13.40 -8.99
N ALA A 96 2.26 -13.63 -8.03
CA ALA A 96 0.81 -13.64 -8.27
C ALA A 96 0.04 -12.78 -7.25
N CYS A 97 -0.01 -13.21 -5.99
CA CYS A 97 -0.85 -12.62 -4.96
C CYS A 97 -0.23 -11.42 -4.21
N ARG A 98 1.12 -11.35 -4.09
CA ARG A 98 1.86 -10.36 -3.28
C ARG A 98 1.54 -10.31 -1.78
N HIS A 99 0.74 -11.24 -1.26
CA HIS A 99 0.36 -11.31 0.16
C HIS A 99 1.01 -12.49 0.89
N GLY A 100 2.03 -13.11 0.30
CA GLY A 100 2.79 -14.18 0.95
C GLY A 100 2.04 -15.52 1.09
N CYS A 101 0.98 -15.78 0.33
CA CYS A 101 0.17 -17.02 0.42
C CYS A 101 0.24 -17.94 -0.80
N CYS A 102 0.36 -17.38 -2.01
CA CYS A 102 0.25 -18.10 -3.29
C CYS A 102 1.53 -18.79 -3.78
N THR A 103 2.65 -18.57 -3.10
CA THR A 103 3.96 -19.21 -3.35
C THR A 103 4.58 -19.03 -4.74
N SER A 104 3.93 -18.35 -5.70
CA SER A 104 4.53 -18.02 -7.00
C SER A 104 5.78 -17.13 -6.90
N CYS A 105 5.96 -16.44 -5.77
CA CYS A 105 7.14 -15.63 -5.46
C CYS A 105 8.21 -16.41 -4.67
N ALA A 106 8.10 -17.75 -4.60
CA ALA A 106 8.97 -18.61 -3.81
C ALA A 106 10.35 -18.77 -4.45
N VAL A 107 11.36 -18.74 -3.58
CA VAL A 107 12.75 -18.92 -3.93
C VAL A 107 13.45 -19.80 -2.91
N ARG A 108 14.56 -20.40 -3.34
CA ARG A 108 15.52 -21.09 -2.50
C ARG A 108 16.67 -20.15 -2.17
N ILE A 109 16.97 -19.95 -0.88
CA ILE A 109 18.14 -19.21 -0.43
C ILE A 109 19.38 -20.07 -0.69
N LYS A 110 20.30 -19.56 -1.52
CA LYS A 110 21.64 -20.13 -1.73
C LYS A 110 22.63 -19.58 -0.71
N SER A 111 22.56 -18.28 -0.43
CA SER A 111 23.38 -17.63 0.59
C SER A 111 22.67 -16.42 1.21
N GLY A 112 23.06 -16.06 2.43
CA GLY A 112 22.46 -14.96 3.19
C GLY A 112 21.21 -15.36 3.97
N GLN A 113 20.43 -14.36 4.41
CA GLN A 113 19.22 -14.56 5.18
C GLN A 113 18.13 -13.53 4.82
N ILE A 114 16.89 -14.02 4.71
CA ILE A 114 15.70 -13.21 4.46
C ILE A 114 14.78 -13.30 5.67
N ARG A 115 14.38 -12.15 6.21
CA ARG A 115 13.35 -12.03 7.25
C ARG A 115 11.97 -11.97 6.58
N GLN A 116 11.07 -12.87 6.97
CA GLN A 116 9.75 -13.02 6.32
C GLN A 116 8.63 -13.36 7.33
N PRO A 117 8.25 -12.42 8.20
CA PRO A 117 7.24 -12.64 9.24
C PRO A 117 5.84 -12.87 8.65
N GLU A 118 5.58 -12.32 7.45
CA GLU A 118 4.27 -12.34 6.77
C GLU A 118 4.15 -13.50 5.76
N ALA A 119 5.13 -14.40 5.71
CA ALA A 119 5.11 -15.57 4.84
C ALA A 119 4.22 -16.67 5.44
N LEU A 120 2.91 -16.56 5.21
CA LEU A 120 1.88 -17.52 5.62
C LEU A 120 1.82 -18.75 4.72
N GLY A 121 2.22 -18.59 3.46
CA GLY A 121 2.17 -19.62 2.44
C GLY A 121 3.26 -20.69 2.56
N ILE A 122 4.20 -20.59 3.49
CA ILE A 122 5.28 -21.58 3.70
C ILE A 122 5.37 -21.99 5.18
N SER A 123 5.52 -23.29 5.44
CA SER A 123 5.68 -23.83 6.79
C SER A 123 7.04 -23.45 7.41
N ALA A 124 7.17 -23.57 8.73
CA ALA A 124 8.44 -23.33 9.42
C ALA A 124 9.54 -24.28 8.95
N GLU A 125 9.22 -25.54 8.69
CA GLU A 125 10.17 -26.54 8.21
C GLU A 125 10.76 -26.17 6.83
N LEU A 126 9.93 -25.64 5.92
CA LEU A 126 10.41 -25.15 4.63
C LEU A 126 11.27 -23.89 4.78
N LYS A 127 10.94 -23.00 5.73
CA LYS A 127 11.79 -21.84 6.06
C LYS A 127 13.17 -22.30 6.55
N ASP A 128 13.21 -23.34 7.39
CA ASP A 128 14.46 -23.92 7.91
C ASP A 128 15.26 -24.66 6.84
N GLN A 129 14.57 -25.31 5.91
CA GLN A 129 15.22 -25.84 4.72
C GLN A 129 15.86 -24.69 3.93
N GLY A 130 15.27 -23.50 3.93
CA GLY A 130 15.78 -22.26 3.33
C GLY A 130 14.96 -21.80 2.12
N TYR A 131 13.65 -22.07 2.14
CA TYR A 131 12.70 -21.46 1.22
C TYR A 131 12.24 -20.10 1.75
N ALA A 132 12.07 -19.15 0.85
CA ALA A 132 11.58 -17.82 1.18
C ALA A 132 10.65 -17.25 0.12
N LEU A 133 9.82 -16.28 0.51
CA LEU A 133 8.90 -15.57 -0.36
C LEU A 133 9.41 -14.15 -0.59
N LEU A 134 9.79 -13.82 -1.83
CA LEU A 134 10.34 -12.49 -2.15
C LEU A 134 9.32 -11.35 -2.00
N CYS A 135 8.03 -11.67 -2.13
CA CYS A 135 6.95 -10.69 -2.08
C CYS A 135 6.68 -10.13 -0.68
N VAL A 136 7.10 -10.83 0.37
CA VAL A 136 6.95 -10.42 1.78
C VAL A 136 8.27 -10.59 2.57
N GLY A 137 9.38 -10.62 1.83
CA GLY A 137 10.71 -10.85 2.36
C GLY A 137 11.54 -9.57 2.42
N PHE A 138 12.25 -9.39 3.54
CA PHE A 138 13.22 -8.33 3.76
C PHE A 138 14.63 -8.92 3.82
N PRO A 139 15.63 -8.31 3.16
CA PRO A 139 17.01 -8.79 3.27
C PRO A 139 17.58 -8.42 4.64
N SER A 140 18.24 -9.37 5.32
CA SER A 140 19.01 -9.10 6.55
C SER A 140 20.50 -8.88 6.29
N GLY A 141 20.91 -8.92 5.02
CA GLY A 141 22.30 -8.91 4.56
C GLY A 141 22.34 -9.12 3.04
N ASP A 142 23.54 -9.25 2.48
CA ASP A 142 23.70 -9.68 1.10
C ASP A 142 23.12 -11.10 0.93
N VAL A 143 22.26 -11.27 -0.08
CA VAL A 143 21.47 -12.49 -0.27
C VAL A 143 21.56 -12.97 -1.70
N GLU A 144 21.72 -14.27 -1.88
CA GLU A 144 21.64 -14.94 -3.16
C GLU A 144 20.53 -16.00 -3.12
N VAL A 145 19.62 -15.93 -4.09
CA VAL A 145 18.43 -16.79 -4.16
C VAL A 145 18.20 -17.31 -5.57
N GLU A 146 17.48 -18.41 -5.68
CA GLU A 146 17.09 -19.02 -6.94
C GLU A 146 15.60 -19.30 -7.00
N THR A 147 14.94 -18.89 -8.08
CA THR A 147 13.51 -19.13 -8.32
C THR A 147 13.24 -20.61 -8.53
N GLN A 148 12.15 -21.10 -7.93
CA GLN A 148 11.70 -22.49 -8.08
C GLN A 148 10.53 -22.58 -9.05
N ASP A 149 10.41 -23.70 -9.76
CA ASP A 149 9.28 -23.96 -10.64
C ASP A 149 8.02 -24.26 -9.81
N GLU A 150 6.85 -23.90 -10.34
CA GLU A 150 5.56 -24.02 -9.64
C GLU A 150 5.26 -25.45 -9.19
N ASP A 151 5.69 -26.49 -9.93
CA ASP A 151 5.46 -27.89 -9.55
C ASP A 151 6.30 -28.32 -8.33
N GLU A 152 7.53 -27.82 -8.23
CA GLU A 152 8.43 -28.10 -7.10
C GLU A 152 7.98 -27.29 -5.88
N ALA A 153 7.73 -26.00 -6.08
CA ALA A 153 7.17 -25.14 -5.05
C ALA A 153 5.80 -25.66 -4.56
N SER A 154 4.90 -26.08 -5.43
CA SER A 154 3.56 -26.55 -5.03
C SER A 154 3.60 -27.94 -4.38
N THR A 155 4.53 -28.81 -4.74
CA THR A 155 4.68 -30.13 -4.08
C THR A 155 5.20 -29.98 -2.65
N TYR A 156 6.20 -29.12 -2.44
CA TYR A 156 6.79 -28.92 -1.12
C TYR A 156 5.99 -27.95 -0.25
N ILE A 157 5.34 -26.96 -0.85
CA ILE A 157 4.67 -25.86 -0.13
C ILE A 157 3.14 -26.04 -0.06
N GLY A 158 2.52 -26.72 -1.05
CA GLY A 158 1.08 -26.95 -1.11
C GLY A 158 0.53 -27.87 0.00
N SER A 159 1.40 -28.63 0.67
CA SER A 159 1.04 -29.44 1.85
C SER A 159 0.49 -28.59 2.99
N ASN A 160 0.96 -27.35 3.13
CA ASN A 160 0.61 -26.48 4.25
C ASN A 160 -0.84 -25.93 4.14
N LEU A 161 -1.41 -25.81 2.94
CA LEU A 161 -2.83 -25.43 2.80
C LEU A 161 -3.75 -26.58 3.23
N GLY A 162 -3.34 -27.83 3.02
CA GLY A 162 -4.04 -29.01 3.53
C GLY A 162 -4.01 -29.09 5.06
N ASP A 163 -2.85 -28.81 5.67
CA ASP A 163 -2.67 -28.88 7.12
C ASP A 163 -3.37 -27.72 7.87
N ILE A 164 -3.36 -26.49 7.31
CA ILE A 164 -4.10 -25.34 7.87
C ILE A 164 -5.61 -25.49 7.72
N LEU A 165 -6.08 -26.12 6.63
CA LEU A 165 -7.51 -26.37 6.42
C LEU A 165 -8.04 -27.59 7.20
N HIS A 166 -7.16 -28.46 7.72
CA HIS A 166 -7.59 -29.62 8.51
C HIS A 166 -7.89 -29.28 9.98
N GLU A 167 -7.25 -28.26 10.55
CA GLU A 167 -7.51 -27.80 11.91
C GLU A 167 -8.20 -26.41 11.94
N GLY A 168 -9.48 -26.38 11.54
CA GLY A 168 -10.45 -25.55 12.27
C GLY A 168 -11.01 -24.28 11.63
N LEU A 169 -11.08 -24.15 10.29
CA LEU A 169 -12.02 -23.20 9.68
C LEU A 169 -13.08 -23.93 8.87
N TRP A 170 -14.29 -23.93 9.41
CA TRP A 170 -15.55 -24.25 8.74
C TRP A 170 -15.71 -23.35 7.51
N TRP A 171 -15.23 -23.82 6.37
CA TRP A 171 -15.91 -23.53 5.10
C TRP A 171 -16.95 -24.65 4.98
N GLU A 172 -18.16 -24.40 5.48
CA GLU A 172 -19.33 -25.04 4.87
C GLU A 172 -19.27 -24.61 3.42
N ARG A 173 -19.03 -25.59 2.54
CA ARG A 173 -19.11 -25.37 1.10
C ARG A 173 -20.51 -24.86 0.88
N ASP A 174 -20.64 -23.57 0.55
CA ASP A 174 -21.94 -22.99 0.19
C ASP A 174 -22.42 -23.74 -1.06
N ASP A 175 -23.15 -24.82 -0.80
CA ASP A 175 -23.76 -25.72 -1.79
C ASP A 175 -24.82 -24.97 -2.64
N TYR A 176 -25.05 -23.69 -2.35
CA TYR A 176 -25.87 -22.76 -3.12
C TYR A 176 -25.44 -22.59 -4.59
N ALA A 177 -24.15 -22.77 -4.90
CA ALA A 177 -23.66 -22.64 -6.27
C ALA A 177 -24.05 -23.82 -7.19
N LEU A 178 -24.38 -24.98 -6.62
CA LEU A 178 -24.83 -26.16 -7.38
C LEU A 178 -26.35 -26.19 -7.55
N GLU A 179 -27.11 -25.57 -6.65
CA GLU A 179 -28.57 -25.50 -6.77
C GLU A 179 -29.03 -24.56 -7.90
N LEU A 180 -28.24 -23.54 -8.26
CA LEU A 180 -28.55 -22.65 -9.38
C LEU A 180 -28.24 -23.26 -10.76
N ALA A 181 -27.45 -24.32 -10.85
CA ALA A 181 -27.05 -24.94 -12.11
C ALA A 181 -27.99 -26.07 -12.57
N MET A 182 -28.94 -26.50 -11.74
CA MET A 182 -29.90 -27.57 -12.04
C MET A 182 -31.35 -27.06 -12.09
N GLY A 183 -31.55 -25.77 -12.29
CA GLY A 183 -32.86 -25.20 -12.61
C GLY A 183 -33.28 -25.56 -14.04
N ASP A 184 -33.68 -26.81 -14.24
CA ASP A 184 -34.64 -27.16 -15.28
C ASP A 184 -36.06 -26.90 -14.71
N GLU A 185 -36.89 -26.29 -15.56
CA GLU A 185 -38.24 -25.73 -15.34
C GLU A 185 -39.27 -26.61 -14.62
#